data_AF-A0A1Y4AUB6-F1
#
_entry.id   AF-A0A1Y4AUB6-F1
#
_cell.length_a   1.000
_cell.length_b   1.000
_cell.length_c   1.000
_cell.angle_alpha   90.00
_cell.angle_beta   90.00
_cell.angle_gamma   90.00
#
_symmetry.space_group_name_H-M   'P 1'
#
loop_
_entity.id
_entity.type
_entity.pdbx_description
1 polymer ?
#
loop_
_entity_poly.entity_id
_entity_poly.type
_entity_poly.pdbx_seq_one_letter_code
_entity_poly.pdbx_strand_id
1 'polypeptide(L)'
;MFPKTSPFEFYFIFFAVTHALNEASVLFYYRRTLTPRFTQIHPALQNLPFLLIPVCYKVITGEVHSPTHIFFLYGSMFLACMILYRDKIMQRIGNFFFGVAYSLLAENILVYIYCFGILELWFGIPFIPNSLADPQDIQKLCITGIPFVIIQFLLTPLAIIVWKKYLSKINLKIVIQFGLLTFISFSGFPYIFPNLLGRPGWILAFLCLLVSVVVFFRGVIQLQKLFRQSYFREKEQKLLKQHLEDFEKQQNDSLQLRKQNHDMSGHMQAVSYLIAEGKTEEALRYIEELKQGMG
;
A
#
# COMPACT_ATOMS: atom_id res chain seq x y z
N MET A 1 -15.12 22.51 27.51
CA MET A 1 -16.51 22.04 27.31
C MET A 1 -16.88 22.46 25.90
N PHE A 2 -17.08 21.52 24.98
CA PHE A 2 -17.40 21.88 23.60
C PHE A 2 -18.83 22.45 23.56
N PRO A 3 -19.08 23.52 22.79
CA PRO A 3 -20.41 24.10 22.71
C PRO A 3 -21.39 23.07 22.15
N LYS A 4 -22.51 22.87 22.87
CA LYS A 4 -23.63 22.07 22.36
C LYS A 4 -24.35 22.91 21.31
N THR A 5 -24.37 22.43 20.08
CA THR A 5 -25.13 23.05 18.99
C THR A 5 -26.48 22.37 18.86
N SER A 6 -27.54 23.13 18.60
CA SER A 6 -28.84 22.54 18.32
C SER A 6 -28.76 21.66 17.07
N PRO A 7 -29.40 20.48 17.04
CA PRO A 7 -29.39 19.60 15.87
C PRO A 7 -30.06 20.20 14.63
N PHE A 8 -30.76 21.33 14.80
CA PHE A 8 -31.41 22.08 13.72
C PHE A 8 -30.58 23.25 13.18
N GLU A 9 -29.40 23.51 13.76
CA GLU A 9 -28.49 24.53 13.22
C GLU A 9 -27.84 24.04 11.91
N PHE A 10 -27.73 24.95 10.94
CA PHE A 10 -27.11 24.65 9.65
C PHE A 10 -25.70 24.07 9.80
N TYR A 11 -24.92 24.64 10.73
CA TYR A 11 -23.58 24.17 11.08
C TYR A 11 -23.56 22.69 11.47
N PHE A 12 -24.48 22.28 12.35
CA PHE A 12 -24.62 20.89 12.79
C PHE A 12 -24.93 19.96 11.61
N ILE A 13 -25.95 20.32 10.82
CA ILE A 13 -26.42 19.52 9.68
C ILE A 13 -25.29 19.36 8.65
N PHE A 14 -24.60 20.46 8.32
CA PHE A 14 -23.47 20.45 7.39
C PHE A 14 -22.38 19.47 7.83
N PHE A 15 -21.93 19.55 9.08
CA PHE A 15 -20.91 18.64 9.59
C PHE A 15 -21.38 17.19 9.74
N ALA A 16 -22.66 16.96 10.06
CA ALA A 16 -23.23 15.63 10.09
C ALA A 16 -23.20 14.98 8.69
N VAL A 17 -23.61 15.73 7.66
CA VAL A 17 -23.60 15.28 6.26
C VAL A 17 -22.17 15.05 5.77
N THR A 18 -21.26 16.00 5.98
CA THR A 18 -19.85 15.89 5.54
C THR A 18 -19.17 14.66 6.15
N HIS A 19 -19.32 14.40 7.45
CA HIS A 19 -18.74 13.21 8.08
C HIS A 19 -19.41 11.91 7.59
N ALA A 20 -20.74 11.89 7.41
CA ALA A 20 -21.43 10.73 6.86
C ALA A 20 -21.00 10.42 5.43
N LEU A 21 -20.75 11.44 4.61
CA LEU A 21 -20.22 11.30 3.25
C LEU A 21 -18.77 10.79 3.27
N ASN A 22 -17.94 11.26 4.19
CA ASN A 22 -16.58 10.73 4.36
C ASN A 22 -16.61 9.25 4.76
N GLU A 23 -17.46 8.89 5.72
CA GLU A 23 -17.66 7.49 6.11
C GLU A 23 -18.18 6.63 4.95
N ALA A 24 -19.14 7.14 4.18
CA ALA A 24 -19.65 6.46 3.00
C ALA A 24 -18.54 6.19 1.96
N SER A 25 -17.62 7.13 1.74
CA SER A 25 -16.46 6.94 0.87
C SER A 25 -15.57 5.78 1.34
N VAL A 26 -15.25 5.72 2.63
CA VAL A 26 -14.42 4.65 3.21
C VAL A 26 -15.14 3.29 3.14
N LEU A 27 -16.44 3.25 3.43
CA LEU A 27 -17.26 2.04 3.31
C LEU A 27 -17.38 1.56 1.85
N PHE A 28 -17.47 2.49 0.90
CA PHE A 28 -17.42 2.17 -0.53
C PHE A 28 -16.06 1.59 -0.93
N TYR A 29 -14.96 2.15 -0.40
CA TYR A 29 -13.62 1.60 -0.56
C TYR A 29 -13.53 0.16 -0.04
N TYR A 30 -14.05 -0.14 1.16
CA TYR A 30 -14.07 -1.51 1.72
C TYR A 30 -14.83 -2.47 0.82
N ARG A 31 -16.02 -2.08 0.35
CA ARG A 31 -16.82 -2.91 -0.58
C ARG A 31 -16.04 -3.29 -1.84
N ARG A 32 -15.20 -2.40 -2.35
CA ARG A 32 -14.45 -2.63 -3.58
C ARG A 32 -13.17 -3.42 -3.36
N THR A 33 -12.66 -3.49 -2.13
CA THR A 33 -11.35 -4.08 -1.82
C THR A 33 -11.41 -5.35 -0.97
N LEU A 34 -12.51 -5.59 -0.27
CA LEU A 34 -12.75 -6.76 0.57
C LEU A 34 -13.94 -7.58 0.05
N THR A 35 -13.99 -8.86 0.44
CA THR A 35 -15.05 -9.78 0.05
C THR A 35 -16.18 -9.76 1.10
N PRO A 36 -17.42 -9.43 0.69
CA PRO A 36 -18.54 -9.36 1.62
C PRO A 36 -18.87 -10.74 2.18
N ARG A 37 -19.23 -10.78 3.46
CA ARG A 37 -19.64 -12.01 4.16
C ARG A 37 -21.06 -12.41 3.80
N PHE A 38 -21.95 -11.43 3.66
CA PHE A 38 -23.35 -11.64 3.32
C PHE A 38 -23.58 -11.26 1.86
N THR A 39 -23.94 -12.22 1.02
CA THR A 39 -24.15 -12.00 -0.42
C THR A 39 -25.60 -11.71 -0.81
N GLN A 40 -26.55 -11.96 0.11
CA GLN A 40 -27.98 -11.89 -0.18
C GLN A 40 -28.58 -10.47 -0.03
N ILE A 41 -28.02 -9.63 0.85
CA ILE A 41 -28.53 -8.26 1.10
C ILE A 41 -27.74 -7.28 0.25
N HIS A 42 -28.41 -6.28 -0.34
CA HIS A 42 -27.72 -5.26 -1.13
C HIS A 42 -26.62 -4.57 -0.30
N PRO A 43 -25.38 -4.45 -0.79
CA PRO A 43 -24.24 -4.04 0.04
C PRO A 43 -24.36 -2.66 0.68
N ALA A 44 -25.13 -1.75 0.06
CA ALA A 44 -25.40 -0.42 0.63
C ALA A 44 -26.24 -0.49 1.92
N LEU A 45 -27.18 -1.44 1.98
CA LEU A 45 -28.03 -1.64 3.17
C LEU A 45 -27.24 -2.26 4.33
N GLN A 46 -26.22 -3.06 4.03
CA GLN A 46 -25.38 -3.68 5.06
C GLN A 46 -24.52 -2.66 5.81
N ASN A 47 -24.07 -1.62 5.11
CA ASN A 47 -23.25 -0.55 5.67
C ASN A 47 -24.05 0.53 6.40
N LEU A 48 -25.35 0.62 6.14
CA LEU A 48 -26.23 1.68 6.65
C LEU A 48 -26.27 1.76 8.19
N PRO A 49 -26.37 0.64 8.94
CA PRO A 49 -26.33 0.69 10.40
C PRO A 49 -25.04 1.32 10.94
N PHE A 50 -23.90 1.06 10.32
CA PHE A 50 -22.61 1.60 10.77
C PHE A 50 -22.50 3.10 10.48
N LEU A 51 -22.97 3.54 9.31
CA LEU A 51 -23.00 4.95 8.93
C LEU A 51 -23.92 5.80 9.84
N LEU A 52 -24.97 5.19 10.41
CA LEU A 52 -25.88 5.87 11.33
C LEU A 52 -25.30 6.06 12.73
N ILE A 53 -24.34 5.24 13.18
CA ILE A 53 -23.78 5.32 14.54
C ILE A 53 -23.25 6.73 14.89
N PRO A 54 -22.32 7.32 14.11
CA PRO A 54 -21.82 8.66 14.41
C PRO A 54 -22.89 9.75 14.26
N VAL A 55 -23.85 9.59 13.33
CA VAL A 55 -24.96 10.54 13.15
C VAL A 55 -25.88 10.51 14.38
N CYS A 56 -26.26 9.33 14.86
CA CYS A 56 -27.06 9.17 16.07
C CYS A 56 -26.34 9.74 17.30
N TYR A 57 -25.03 9.51 17.44
CA TYR A 57 -24.25 10.11 18.52
C TYR A 57 -24.33 11.64 18.50
N LYS A 58 -24.12 12.26 17.33
CA LYS A 58 -24.24 13.72 17.17
C LYS A 58 -25.62 14.23 17.55
N VAL A 59 -26.68 13.58 17.07
CA VAL A 59 -28.07 14.00 17.32
C VAL A 59 -28.42 13.92 18.81
N ILE A 60 -27.97 12.87 19.50
CA ILE A 60 -28.27 12.66 20.93
C ILE A 60 -27.48 13.64 21.81
N THR A 61 -26.21 13.89 21.47
CA THR A 61 -25.30 14.66 22.35
C THR A 61 -25.23 16.15 22.01
N GLY A 62 -25.57 16.53 20.77
CA GLY A 62 -25.37 17.88 20.25
C GLY A 62 -23.90 18.25 20.04
N GLU A 63 -22.97 17.29 20.16
CA GLU A 63 -21.53 17.52 20.02
C GLU A 63 -21.07 17.30 18.57
N VAL A 64 -20.60 18.36 17.90
CA VAL A 64 -20.12 18.28 16.51
C VAL A 64 -18.64 17.95 16.42
N HIS A 65 -17.84 18.52 17.33
CA HIS A 65 -16.39 18.39 17.38
C HIS A 65 -15.93 17.94 18.78
N SER A 66 -16.16 16.67 19.11
CA SER A 66 -15.61 16.08 20.32
C SER A 66 -14.72 14.88 20.01
N PRO A 67 -13.67 14.62 20.83
CA PRO A 67 -12.87 13.41 20.71
C PRO A 67 -13.70 12.11 20.80
N THR A 68 -14.83 12.18 21.51
CA THR A 68 -15.78 11.07 21.63
C THR A 68 -16.51 10.81 20.31
N HIS A 69 -16.93 11.86 19.59
CA HIS A 69 -17.48 11.72 18.22
C HIS A 69 -16.49 11.02 17.28
N ILE A 70 -15.21 11.40 17.35
CA ILE A 70 -14.12 10.79 16.56
C ILE A 70 -14.00 9.29 16.85
N PHE A 71 -14.12 8.88 18.12
CA PHE A 71 -14.13 7.47 18.50
C PHE A 71 -15.29 6.71 17.85
N PHE A 72 -16.51 7.25 17.89
CA PHE A 72 -17.67 6.62 17.25
C PHE A 72 -17.54 6.55 15.73
N LEU A 73 -17.02 7.61 15.10
CA LEU A 73 -16.81 7.68 13.64
C LEU A 73 -15.82 6.62 13.14
N TYR A 74 -14.63 6.54 13.73
CA TYR A 74 -13.65 5.53 13.30
C TYR A 74 -13.97 4.13 13.83
N GLY A 75 -14.64 4.06 14.99
CA GLY A 75 -15.12 2.81 15.57
C GLY A 75 -16.18 2.14 14.70
N SER A 76 -17.14 2.89 14.15
CA SER A 76 -18.14 2.35 13.22
C SER A 76 -17.50 1.84 11.93
N MET A 77 -16.56 2.58 11.34
CA MET A 77 -15.79 2.14 10.17
C MET A 77 -15.01 0.85 10.45
N PHE A 78 -14.36 0.76 11.63
CA PHE A 78 -13.61 -0.43 12.03
C PHE A 78 -14.54 -1.64 12.20
N LEU A 79 -15.66 -1.46 12.90
CA LEU A 79 -16.65 -2.52 13.12
C LEU A 79 -17.25 -3.00 11.79
N ALA A 80 -17.58 -2.08 10.88
CA ALA A 80 -18.06 -2.42 9.54
C ALA A 80 -17.05 -3.30 8.79
N CYS A 81 -15.77 -2.91 8.80
CA CYS A 81 -14.67 -3.67 8.19
C CYS A 81 -14.53 -5.08 8.78
N MET A 82 -14.71 -5.21 10.10
CA MET A 82 -14.51 -6.48 10.82
C MET A 82 -15.72 -7.43 10.78
N ILE A 83 -16.94 -6.90 10.75
CA ILE A 83 -18.17 -7.70 10.83
C ILE A 83 -18.64 -8.10 9.43
N LEU A 84 -18.65 -7.16 8.48
CA LEU A 84 -19.30 -7.34 7.18
C LEU A 84 -18.46 -8.12 6.16
N TYR A 85 -17.16 -8.29 6.40
CA TYR A 85 -16.23 -8.90 5.44
C TYR A 85 -15.60 -10.19 5.97
N ARG A 86 -15.31 -11.12 5.05
CA ARG A 86 -14.83 -12.50 5.37
C ARG A 86 -13.33 -12.72 5.19
N ASP A 87 -12.59 -11.73 4.68
CA ASP A 87 -11.14 -11.85 4.47
C ASP A 87 -10.37 -12.08 5.78
N LYS A 88 -9.11 -12.49 5.64
CA LYS A 88 -8.21 -12.72 6.78
C LYS A 88 -8.13 -11.47 7.66
N ILE A 89 -8.04 -11.66 8.97
CA ILE A 89 -8.00 -10.57 9.96
C ILE A 89 -6.95 -9.50 9.61
N MET A 90 -5.72 -9.90 9.28
CA MET A 90 -4.65 -8.96 8.93
C MET A 90 -4.96 -8.15 7.67
N GLN A 91 -5.67 -8.73 6.70
CA GLN A 91 -6.07 -8.03 5.49
C GLN A 91 -7.15 -7.01 5.78
N ARG A 92 -8.12 -7.34 6.65
CA ARG A 92 -9.15 -6.40 7.11
C ARG A 92 -8.55 -5.25 7.92
N ILE A 93 -7.67 -5.55 8.88
CA ILE A 93 -6.99 -4.53 9.69
C ILE A 93 -6.13 -3.61 8.82
N GLY A 94 -5.32 -4.17 7.90
CA GLY A 94 -4.52 -3.37 6.97
C GLY A 94 -5.37 -2.50 6.05
N ASN A 95 -6.51 -3.03 5.59
CA ASN A 95 -7.44 -2.32 4.74
C ASN A 95 -8.15 -1.18 5.49
N PHE A 96 -8.53 -1.41 6.74
CA PHE A 96 -9.04 -0.37 7.63
C PHE A 96 -8.02 0.77 7.79
N PHE A 97 -6.79 0.45 8.20
CA PHE A 97 -5.76 1.45 8.44
C PHE A 97 -5.40 2.21 7.17
N PHE A 98 -5.31 1.55 6.03
CA PHE A 98 -5.08 2.24 4.76
C PHE A 98 -6.29 3.11 4.34
N GLY A 99 -7.50 2.60 4.50
CA GLY A 99 -8.75 3.31 4.21
C GLY A 99 -8.87 4.61 5.00
N VAL A 100 -8.61 4.54 6.30
CA VAL A 100 -8.62 5.72 7.16
C VAL A 100 -7.42 6.62 6.89
N ALA A 101 -6.23 6.07 6.66
CA ALA A 101 -5.05 6.87 6.36
C ALA A 101 -5.20 7.70 5.08
N TYR A 102 -5.75 7.15 3.99
CA TYR A 102 -5.96 7.97 2.79
C TYR A 102 -7.03 9.03 3.02
N SER A 103 -8.10 8.71 3.77
CA SER A 103 -9.15 9.68 4.11
C SER A 103 -8.59 10.85 4.92
N LEU A 104 -7.77 10.57 5.93
CA LEU A 104 -7.09 11.58 6.74
C LEU A 104 -6.07 12.39 5.93
N LEU A 105 -5.33 11.75 5.03
CA LEU A 105 -4.39 12.46 4.16
C LEU A 105 -5.12 13.36 3.18
N ALA A 106 -6.24 12.89 2.61
CA ALA A 106 -7.09 13.73 1.78
C ALA A 106 -7.62 14.92 2.58
N GLU A 107 -8.14 14.70 3.78
CA GLU A 107 -8.64 15.77 4.65
C GLU A 107 -7.55 16.80 4.96
N ASN A 108 -6.38 16.38 5.44
CA ASN A 108 -5.36 17.31 5.90
C ASN A 108 -4.58 17.95 4.75
N ILE A 109 -4.06 17.17 3.80
CA ILE A 109 -3.20 17.70 2.72
C ILE A 109 -4.00 18.61 1.80
N LEU A 110 -5.26 18.25 1.47
CA LEU A 110 -6.07 19.07 0.57
C LEU A 110 -6.63 20.31 1.25
N VAL A 111 -6.92 20.26 2.55
CA VAL A 111 -7.24 21.48 3.32
C VAL A 111 -6.07 22.45 3.27
N TYR A 112 -4.83 21.99 3.50
CA TYR A 112 -3.67 22.88 3.41
C TYR A 112 -3.44 23.41 1.98
N ILE A 113 -3.55 22.58 0.95
CA ILE A 113 -3.39 23.02 -0.45
C ILE A 113 -4.49 24.00 -0.86
N TYR A 114 -5.74 23.73 -0.50
CA TYR A 114 -6.88 24.58 -0.84
C TYR A 114 -6.83 25.91 -0.08
N CYS A 115 -6.59 25.88 1.22
CA CYS A 115 -6.54 27.07 2.06
C CYS A 115 -5.33 27.95 1.72
N PHE A 116 -4.14 27.39 1.59
CA PHE A 116 -2.94 28.17 1.27
C PHE A 116 -2.87 28.54 -0.21
N GLY A 117 -3.16 27.58 -1.10
CA GLY A 117 -2.99 27.77 -2.54
C GLY A 117 -4.12 28.55 -3.22
N ILE A 118 -5.37 28.39 -2.79
CA ILE A 118 -6.52 29.03 -3.43
C ILE A 118 -7.03 30.19 -2.58
N LEU A 119 -7.32 29.98 -1.30
CA LEU A 119 -7.91 31.06 -0.50
C LEU A 119 -6.92 32.21 -0.23
N GLU A 120 -5.69 31.89 0.15
CA GLU A 120 -4.69 32.90 0.46
C GLU A 120 -4.07 33.50 -0.82
N LEU A 121 -3.64 32.64 -1.76
CA LEU A 121 -2.92 33.10 -2.96
C LEU A 121 -3.83 33.72 -4.05
N TRP A 122 -5.05 33.19 -4.23
CA TRP A 122 -5.97 33.64 -5.29
C TRP A 122 -7.03 34.63 -4.81
N PHE A 123 -7.49 34.49 -3.57
CA PHE A 123 -8.55 35.36 -3.02
C PHE A 123 -8.04 36.35 -1.96
N GLY A 124 -6.76 36.26 -1.54
CA GLY A 124 -6.18 37.16 -0.54
C GLY A 124 -6.79 37.00 0.86
N ILE A 125 -7.47 35.87 1.13
CA ILE A 125 -8.12 35.60 2.42
C ILE A 125 -7.10 34.89 3.32
N PRO A 126 -6.62 35.51 4.41
CA PRO A 126 -5.62 34.90 5.27
C PRO A 126 -6.18 33.65 5.96
N PHE A 127 -5.47 32.54 5.81
CA PHE A 127 -5.79 31.31 6.53
C PHE A 127 -5.32 31.41 7.98
N ILE A 128 -6.26 31.47 8.93
CA ILE A 128 -5.95 31.38 10.35
C ILE A 128 -6.20 29.93 10.80
N PRO A 129 -5.15 29.12 10.99
CA PRO A 129 -5.33 27.77 11.52
C PRO A 129 -5.93 27.87 12.92
N ASN A 130 -7.09 27.22 13.11
CA ASN A 130 -7.93 27.16 14.34
C ASN A 130 -9.09 28.15 14.49
N SER A 131 -9.29 29.12 13.59
CA SER A 131 -10.61 29.74 13.50
C SER A 131 -11.44 28.95 12.48
N LEU A 132 -12.05 27.86 12.94
CA LEU A 132 -13.27 27.37 12.28
C LEU A 132 -14.13 28.62 12.06
N ALA A 133 -14.51 28.87 10.81
CA ALA A 133 -15.38 29.99 10.45
C ALA A 133 -16.47 30.12 11.52
N ASP A 134 -16.78 31.35 11.92
CA ASP A 134 -17.91 31.64 12.80
C ASP A 134 -19.05 30.69 12.42
N PRO A 135 -19.65 29.91 13.35
CA PRO A 135 -20.70 28.95 13.03
C PRO A 135 -21.86 29.56 12.20
N GLN A 136 -21.97 30.89 12.20
CA GLN A 136 -22.94 31.68 11.43
C GLN A 136 -22.49 32.00 9.99
N ASP A 137 -21.20 31.88 9.65
CA ASP A 137 -20.63 32.16 8.33
C ASP A 137 -20.71 30.92 7.42
N ILE A 138 -21.93 30.65 6.96
CA ILE A 138 -22.31 29.53 6.09
C ILE A 138 -21.45 29.47 4.83
N GLN A 139 -21.08 30.62 4.26
CA GLN A 139 -20.31 30.67 3.01
C GLN A 139 -18.91 30.08 3.21
N LYS A 140 -18.19 30.47 4.27
CA LYS A 140 -16.87 29.92 4.55
C LYS A 140 -16.91 28.43 4.87
N LEU A 141 -17.95 27.95 5.56
CA LEU A 141 -18.18 26.53 5.82
C LEU A 141 -18.36 25.73 4.53
N CYS A 142 -19.19 26.21 3.61
CA CYS A 142 -19.41 25.57 2.32
C CYS A 142 -18.15 25.57 1.45
N ILE A 143 -17.43 26.70 1.40
CA ILE A 143 -16.18 26.86 0.64
C ILE A 143 -15.08 25.91 1.15
N THR A 144 -15.04 25.62 2.45
CA THR A 144 -14.02 24.73 3.03
C THR A 144 -14.43 23.26 3.01
N GLY A 145 -15.69 22.92 3.33
CA GLY A 145 -16.12 21.53 3.49
C GLY A 145 -16.55 20.82 2.21
N ILE A 146 -17.18 21.50 1.24
CA ILE A 146 -17.67 20.86 0.01
C ILE A 146 -16.51 20.35 -0.87
N PRO A 147 -15.45 21.15 -1.15
CA PRO A 147 -14.33 20.68 -1.95
C PRO A 147 -13.66 19.45 -1.35
N PHE A 148 -13.55 19.38 -0.02
CA PHE A 148 -12.99 18.22 0.68
C PHE A 148 -13.74 16.94 0.32
N VAL A 149 -15.07 16.94 0.45
CA VAL A 149 -15.89 15.76 0.14
C VAL A 149 -15.72 15.35 -1.32
N ILE A 150 -15.76 16.30 -2.24
CA ILE A 150 -15.61 16.04 -3.69
C ILE A 150 -14.26 15.37 -3.96
N ILE A 151 -13.17 15.94 -3.45
CA ILE A 151 -11.83 15.40 -3.73
C ILE A 151 -11.64 14.03 -3.07
N GLN A 152 -12.17 13.83 -1.85
CA GLN A 152 -12.14 12.53 -1.18
C GLN A 152 -12.80 11.43 -2.03
N PHE A 153 -13.98 11.71 -2.61
CA PHE A 153 -14.63 10.79 -3.55
C PHE A 153 -13.81 10.58 -4.83
N LEU A 154 -13.17 11.63 -5.35
CA LEU A 154 -12.33 11.56 -6.55
C LEU A 154 -11.04 10.74 -6.33
N LEU A 155 -10.48 10.76 -5.12
CA LEU A 155 -9.31 9.97 -4.74
C LEU A 155 -9.64 8.52 -4.38
N THR A 156 -10.91 8.22 -4.05
CA THR A 156 -11.33 6.87 -3.62
C THR A 156 -11.03 5.78 -4.69
N PRO A 157 -11.29 5.97 -5.99
CA PRO A 157 -10.88 5.04 -7.05
C PRO A 157 -9.37 4.77 -7.08
N LEU A 158 -8.55 5.81 -6.89
CA LEU A 158 -7.09 5.67 -6.85
C LEU A 158 -6.67 4.83 -5.64
N ALA A 159 -7.26 5.07 -4.47
CA ALA A 159 -7.01 4.27 -3.27
C ALA A 159 -7.36 2.78 -3.49
N ILE A 160 -8.47 2.48 -4.18
CA ILE A 160 -8.85 1.11 -4.55
C ILE A 160 -7.78 0.46 -5.45
N ILE A 161 -7.30 1.18 -6.46
CA ILE A 161 -6.25 0.70 -7.37
C ILE A 161 -4.95 0.44 -6.61
N VAL A 162 -4.52 1.39 -5.78
CA VAL A 162 -3.29 1.28 -4.98
C VAL A 162 -3.34 0.06 -4.07
N TRP A 163 -4.48 -0.16 -3.41
CA TRP A 163 -4.67 -1.32 -2.55
C TRP A 163 -4.56 -2.64 -3.33
N LYS A 164 -5.33 -2.79 -4.42
CA LYS A 164 -5.39 -4.05 -5.18
C LYS A 164 -4.09 -4.36 -5.91
N LYS A 165 -3.44 -3.35 -6.48
CA LYS A 165 -2.27 -3.55 -7.34
C LYS A 165 -0.98 -3.70 -6.53
N TYR A 166 -0.84 -2.95 -5.43
CA TYR A 166 0.42 -2.83 -4.70
C TYR A 166 0.30 -3.29 -3.25
N LEU A 167 -0.53 -2.65 -2.42
CA LEU A 167 -0.45 -2.83 -0.95
C LEU A 167 -0.90 -4.20 -0.47
N SER A 168 -1.93 -4.79 -1.08
CA SER A 168 -2.39 -6.14 -0.73
C SER A 168 -1.36 -7.24 -1.00
N LYS A 169 -0.33 -6.96 -1.82
CA LYS A 169 0.76 -7.88 -2.15
C LYS A 169 1.99 -7.68 -1.27
N ILE A 170 2.09 -6.54 -0.60
CA ILE A 170 3.18 -6.23 0.33
C ILE A 170 2.87 -6.87 1.69
N ASN A 171 3.88 -6.97 2.55
CA ASN A 171 3.69 -7.35 3.94
C ASN A 171 2.72 -6.37 4.65
N LEU A 172 1.50 -6.84 4.90
CA LEU A 172 0.42 -6.06 5.54
C LEU A 172 0.81 -5.48 6.90
N LYS A 173 1.78 -6.08 7.60
CA LYS A 173 2.31 -5.51 8.86
C LYS A 173 2.88 -4.11 8.63
N ILE A 174 3.60 -3.88 7.54
CA ILE A 174 4.20 -2.58 7.22
C ILE A 174 3.08 -1.56 6.93
N VAL A 175 2.05 -1.96 6.20
CA VAL A 175 0.88 -1.10 5.90
C VAL A 175 0.18 -0.68 7.20
N ILE A 176 -0.01 -1.62 8.12
CA ILE A 176 -0.60 -1.34 9.44
C ILE A 176 0.26 -0.37 10.24
N GLN A 177 1.58 -0.57 10.25
CA GLN A 177 2.52 0.31 10.98
C GLN A 177 2.47 1.75 10.47
N PHE A 178 2.42 1.93 9.15
CA PHE A 178 2.26 3.25 8.55
C PHE A 178 0.90 3.87 8.83
N GLY A 179 -0.18 3.13 8.61
CA GLY A 179 -1.53 3.63 8.83
C GLY A 179 -1.83 3.95 10.30
N LEU A 180 -1.20 3.25 11.25
CA LEU A 180 -1.34 3.53 12.68
C LEU A 180 -0.74 4.90 13.04
N LEU A 181 0.40 5.29 12.46
CA LEU A 181 0.95 6.63 12.64
C LEU A 181 0.04 7.70 12.04
N THR A 182 -0.39 7.52 10.79
CA THR A 182 -1.30 8.47 10.17
C THR A 182 -2.58 8.63 10.98
N PHE A 183 -3.14 7.52 11.45
CA PHE A 183 -4.33 7.53 12.31
C PHE A 183 -4.09 8.32 13.59
N ILE A 184 -3.06 7.99 14.36
CA ILE A 184 -2.82 8.62 15.67
C ILE A 184 -2.46 10.11 15.52
N SER A 185 -1.69 10.48 14.48
CA SER A 185 -1.26 11.86 14.27
C SER A 185 -2.35 12.78 13.73
N PHE A 186 -3.20 12.30 12.81
CA PHE A 186 -4.12 13.17 12.06
C PHE A 186 -5.59 13.03 12.43
N SER A 187 -6.01 11.96 13.12
CA SER A 187 -7.43 11.75 13.43
C SER A 187 -7.95 12.56 14.61
N GLY A 188 -7.07 13.07 15.48
CA GLY A 188 -7.47 13.62 16.78
C GLY A 188 -7.95 12.59 17.80
N PHE A 189 -7.90 11.29 17.49
CA PHE A 189 -8.29 10.20 18.38
C PHE A 189 -7.59 10.24 19.77
N PRO A 190 -6.28 10.53 19.88
CA PRO A 190 -5.60 10.55 21.17
C PRO A 190 -6.15 11.58 22.16
N TYR A 191 -6.86 12.62 21.69
CA TYR A 191 -7.49 13.61 22.55
C TYR A 191 -8.65 13.06 23.40
N ILE A 192 -9.08 11.82 23.16
CA ILE A 192 -10.07 11.17 24.03
C ILE A 192 -9.52 10.90 25.43
N PHE A 193 -8.22 10.61 25.55
CA PHE A 193 -7.57 10.36 26.83
C PHE A 193 -7.58 11.58 27.75
N PRO A 194 -7.11 12.77 27.33
CA PRO A 194 -7.20 13.97 28.17
C PRO A 194 -8.65 14.41 28.43
N ASN A 195 -9.59 14.12 27.52
CA ASN A 195 -11.00 14.41 27.75
C ASN A 195 -11.62 13.54 28.88
N LEU A 196 -11.24 12.26 28.95
CA LEU A 196 -11.77 11.32 29.95
C LEU A 196 -11.03 11.38 31.30
N LEU A 197 -9.71 11.55 31.27
CA LEU A 197 -8.83 11.41 32.44
C LEU A 197 -8.24 12.74 32.91
N GLY A 198 -8.47 13.84 32.18
CA GLY A 198 -7.88 15.15 32.48
C GLY A 198 -6.38 15.19 32.22
N ARG A 199 -5.62 15.87 33.09
CA ARG A 199 -4.15 16.05 32.96
C ARG A 199 -3.36 14.75 32.70
N PRO A 200 -3.57 13.62 33.40
CA PRO A 200 -2.85 12.38 33.12
C PRO A 200 -3.18 11.79 31.73
N GLY A 201 -4.32 12.13 31.13
CA GLY A 201 -4.67 11.69 29.79
C GLY A 201 -3.75 12.25 28.70
N TRP A 202 -3.13 13.40 28.91
CA TRP A 202 -2.11 13.94 28.00
C TRP A 202 -0.86 13.07 27.96
N ILE A 203 -0.48 12.45 29.07
CA ILE A 203 0.65 11.52 29.15
C ILE A 203 0.34 10.28 28.30
N LEU A 204 -0.88 9.75 28.39
CA LEU A 204 -1.31 8.61 27.56
C LEU A 204 -1.35 8.97 26.08
N ALA A 205 -1.87 10.15 25.72
CA ALA A 205 -1.88 10.62 24.34
C ALA A 205 -0.44 10.72 23.77
N PHE A 206 0.49 11.26 24.56
CA PHE A 206 1.91 11.32 24.21
C PHE A 206 2.53 9.93 24.06
N LEU A 207 2.25 9.00 24.98
CA LEU A 207 2.75 7.63 24.91
C LEU A 207 2.22 6.90 23.67
N CYS A 208 0.93 7.04 23.34
CA CYS A 208 0.35 6.49 22.11
C CYS A 208 1.06 7.01 20.86
N LEU A 209 1.32 8.32 20.80
CA LEU A 209 2.05 8.93 19.69
C LEU A 209 3.50 8.45 19.63
N LEU A 210 4.19 8.36 20.77
CA LEU A 210 5.57 7.87 20.84
C LEU A 210 5.68 6.42 20.37
N VAL A 211 4.81 5.53 20.87
CA VAL A 211 4.76 4.13 20.43
C VAL A 211 4.48 4.05 18.94
N SER A 212 3.55 4.86 18.44
CA SER A 212 3.24 4.93 17.02
C SER A 212 4.45 5.28 16.15
N VAL A 213 5.22 6.30 16.57
CA VAL A 213 6.44 6.73 15.88
C VAL A 213 7.50 5.62 15.89
N VAL A 214 7.70 4.94 17.02
CA VAL A 214 8.64 3.80 17.11
C VAL A 214 8.22 2.67 16.16
N VAL A 215 6.93 2.36 16.14
CA VAL A 215 6.35 1.31 15.27
C VAL A 215 6.50 1.69 13.79
N PHE A 216 6.34 2.96 13.44
CA PHE A 216 6.59 3.49 12.10
C PHE A 216 8.05 3.31 11.67
N PHE A 217 9.02 3.70 12.51
CA PHE A 217 10.45 3.51 12.18
C PHE A 217 10.81 2.04 12.01
N ARG A 218 10.24 1.15 12.83
CA ARG A 218 10.37 -0.30 12.62
C ARG A 218 9.83 -0.73 11.26
N GLY A 219 8.71 -0.16 10.81
CA GLY A 219 8.16 -0.40 9.48
C GLY A 219 9.06 0.07 8.35
N VAL A 220 9.67 1.26 8.47
CA VAL A 220 10.67 1.77 7.50
C VAL A 220 11.86 0.82 7.40
N ILE A 221 12.41 0.37 8.54
CA ILE A 221 13.54 -0.58 8.56
C ILE A 221 13.15 -1.91 7.90
N GLN A 222 11.95 -2.43 8.17
CA GLN A 222 11.46 -3.66 7.54
C GLN A 222 11.29 -3.50 6.03
N LEU A 223 10.76 -2.35 5.58
CA LEU A 223 10.59 -2.04 4.18
C LEU A 223 11.94 -1.99 3.46
N GLN A 224 12.93 -1.30 4.04
CA GLN A 224 14.29 -1.24 3.51
C GLN A 224 14.93 -2.64 3.40
N LYS A 225 14.74 -3.50 4.41
CA LYS A 225 15.22 -4.89 4.37
C LYS A 225 14.57 -5.68 3.24
N LEU A 226 13.27 -5.54 3.03
CA LEU A 226 12.56 -6.20 1.93
C LEU A 226 13.07 -5.74 0.56
N PHE A 227 13.25 -4.44 0.35
CA PHE A 227 13.82 -3.92 -0.89
C PHE A 227 15.22 -4.46 -1.15
N ARG A 228 16.08 -4.45 -0.12
CA ARG A 228 17.43 -5.00 -0.20
C ARG A 228 17.43 -6.48 -0.56
N GLN A 229 16.59 -7.28 0.09
CA GLN A 229 16.45 -8.71 -0.21
C GLN A 229 15.93 -8.97 -1.63
N SER A 230 14.98 -8.16 -2.11
CA SER A 230 14.47 -8.29 -3.49
C SER A 230 15.58 -8.00 -4.51
N TYR A 231 16.36 -6.95 -4.27
CA TYR A 231 17.49 -6.60 -5.13
C TYR A 231 18.56 -7.70 -5.18
N PHE A 232 18.94 -8.26 -4.02
CA PHE A 232 19.90 -9.36 -3.98
C PHE A 232 19.40 -10.62 -4.68
N ARG A 233 18.12 -11.00 -4.50
CA ARG A 233 17.53 -12.14 -5.20
C ARG A 233 17.53 -11.98 -6.72
N GLU A 234 17.23 -10.78 -7.22
CA GLU A 234 17.28 -10.52 -8.66
C GLU A 234 18.71 -10.67 -9.20
N LYS A 235 19.70 -10.20 -8.43
CA LYS A 235 21.12 -10.35 -8.79
C LYS A 235 21.56 -11.82 -8.77
N GLU A 236 21.18 -12.59 -7.75
CA GLU A 236 21.45 -14.03 -7.67
C GLU A 236 20.78 -14.79 -8.82
N GLN A 237 19.55 -14.46 -9.17
CA GLN A 237 18.86 -15.08 -10.31
C GLN A 237 19.55 -14.80 -11.65
N LYS A 238 20.06 -13.58 -11.85
CA LYS A 238 20.84 -13.23 -13.05
C LYS A 238 22.15 -14.00 -13.10
N LEU A 239 22.87 -14.07 -11.98
CA LEU A 239 24.13 -14.82 -11.88
C LEU A 239 23.90 -16.32 -12.14
N LEU A 240 22.85 -16.90 -11.57
CA LEU A 240 22.50 -18.30 -11.77
C LEU A 240 22.18 -18.61 -13.25
N LYS A 241 21.48 -17.71 -13.94
CA LYS A 241 21.23 -17.86 -15.39
C LYS A 241 22.52 -17.83 -16.19
N GLN A 242 23.44 -16.92 -15.88
CA GLN A 242 24.75 -16.87 -16.53
C GLN A 242 25.54 -18.17 -16.32
N HIS A 243 25.58 -18.69 -15.09
CA HIS A 243 26.23 -19.96 -14.82
C HIS A 243 25.61 -21.13 -15.59
N LEU A 244 24.29 -21.16 -15.74
CA LEU A 244 23.61 -22.19 -16.54
C LEU A 244 24.01 -22.10 -18.02
N GLU A 245 24.03 -20.90 -18.59
CA GLU A 245 24.46 -20.66 -19.97
C GLU A 245 25.93 -21.08 -20.18
N ASP A 246 26.82 -20.74 -19.24
CA ASP A 246 28.23 -21.12 -19.29
C ASP A 246 28.43 -22.65 -19.19
N PHE A 247 27.66 -23.32 -18.33
CA PHE A 247 27.71 -24.79 -18.21
C PHE A 247 27.22 -25.49 -19.48
N GLU A 248 26.14 -24.99 -20.09
CA GLU A 248 25.62 -25.55 -21.35
C GLU A 248 26.66 -25.41 -22.47
N LYS A 249 27.31 -24.23 -22.55
CA LYS A 249 28.41 -24.01 -23.50
C LYS A 249 29.57 -24.98 -23.26
N GLN A 250 30.01 -25.12 -22.01
CA GLN A 250 31.10 -26.03 -21.66
C GLN A 250 30.76 -27.50 -21.98
N GLN A 251 29.51 -27.91 -21.78
CA GLN A 251 29.05 -29.24 -22.14
C GLN A 251 29.08 -29.47 -23.66
N ASN A 252 28.63 -28.49 -24.45
CA ASN A 252 28.70 -28.54 -25.90
C ASN A 252 30.15 -28.61 -26.41
N ASP A 253 31.05 -27.78 -25.88
CA ASP A 253 32.47 -27.79 -26.23
C ASP A 253 33.11 -29.15 -25.88
N SER A 254 32.78 -29.71 -24.71
CA SER A 254 33.26 -31.03 -24.29
C SER A 254 32.74 -32.15 -25.20
N LEU A 255 31.50 -32.05 -25.67
CA LEU A 255 30.90 -33.02 -26.59
C LEU A 255 31.53 -32.92 -27.99
N GLN A 256 31.82 -31.71 -28.46
CA GLN A 256 32.55 -31.49 -29.71
C GLN A 256 33.98 -32.05 -29.63
N LEU A 257 34.71 -31.79 -28.54
CA LEU A 257 36.04 -32.35 -28.31
C LEU A 257 36.03 -33.87 -28.28
N ARG A 258 35.00 -34.50 -27.69
CA ARG A 258 34.86 -35.98 -27.73
C ARG A 258 34.66 -36.52 -29.14
N LYS A 259 33.86 -35.84 -29.98
CA LYS A 259 33.68 -36.22 -31.39
C LYS A 259 35.00 -36.10 -32.14
N GLN A 260 35.68 -34.96 -32.02
CA GLN A 260 36.98 -34.74 -32.65
C GLN A 260 38.02 -35.78 -32.22
N ASN A 261 38.10 -36.11 -30.93
CA ASN A 261 39.01 -37.14 -30.43
C ASN A 261 38.66 -38.54 -30.95
N HIS A 262 37.38 -38.87 -31.05
CA HIS A 262 36.94 -40.14 -31.63
C HIS A 262 37.36 -40.24 -33.10
N ASP A 263 37.12 -39.19 -33.88
CA ASP A 263 37.50 -39.13 -35.30
C ASP A 263 39.02 -39.22 -35.47
N MET A 264 39.78 -38.48 -34.66
CA MET A 264 41.25 -38.51 -34.62
C MET A 264 41.79 -39.90 -34.26
N SER A 265 41.18 -40.59 -33.29
CA SER A 265 41.54 -41.97 -32.95
C SER A 265 41.31 -42.92 -34.13
N GLY A 266 40.22 -42.73 -34.88
CA GLY A 266 39.94 -43.48 -36.10
C GLY A 266 41.01 -43.25 -37.17
N HIS A 267 41.37 -41.99 -37.41
CA HIS A 267 42.45 -41.63 -38.35
C HIS A 267 43.80 -42.23 -37.93
N MET A 268 44.16 -42.16 -36.65
CA MET A 268 45.39 -42.76 -36.11
C MET A 268 45.42 -44.29 -36.27
N GLN A 269 44.28 -44.96 -36.10
CA GLN A 269 44.18 -46.40 -36.29
C GLN A 269 44.35 -46.78 -37.77
N ALA A 270 43.74 -46.03 -38.69
CA ALA A 270 43.89 -46.24 -40.13
C ALA A 270 45.36 -46.04 -40.58
N VAL A 271 46.02 -44.99 -40.10
CA VAL A 271 47.46 -44.75 -40.35
C VAL A 271 48.32 -45.88 -39.79
N SER A 272 48.05 -46.30 -38.55
CA SER A 272 48.79 -47.40 -37.91
C SER A 272 48.65 -48.72 -38.68
N TYR A 273 47.46 -48.98 -39.22
CA TYR A 273 47.20 -50.15 -40.06
C TYR A 273 48.00 -50.13 -41.37
N LEU A 274 47.98 -48.99 -42.09
CA LEU A 274 48.72 -48.82 -43.34
C LEU A 274 50.24 -48.96 -43.15
N ILE A 275 50.77 -48.45 -42.03
CA ILE A 275 52.17 -48.61 -41.66
C ILE A 275 52.49 -50.07 -41.34
N ALA A 276 51.61 -50.77 -40.61
CA ALA A 276 51.80 -52.18 -40.25
C ALA A 276 51.78 -53.12 -41.47
N GLU A 277 51.04 -52.78 -42.53
CA GLU A 277 51.07 -53.50 -43.82
C GLU A 277 52.28 -53.14 -44.71
N GLY A 278 53.13 -52.21 -44.28
CA GLY A 278 54.29 -51.75 -45.07
C GLY A 278 53.96 -50.77 -46.20
N LYS A 279 52.73 -50.23 -46.25
CA LYS A 279 52.26 -49.27 -47.27
C LYS A 279 52.54 -47.83 -46.84
N THR A 280 53.81 -47.51 -46.61
CA THR A 280 54.24 -46.22 -46.06
C THR A 280 53.94 -45.01 -46.96
N GLU A 281 53.98 -45.16 -48.28
CA GLU A 281 53.62 -44.07 -49.21
C GLU A 281 52.12 -43.73 -49.18
N GLU A 282 51.24 -44.73 -49.01
CA GLU A 282 49.79 -44.52 -48.88
C GLU A 282 49.44 -43.89 -47.54
N ALA A 283 50.13 -44.27 -46.46
CA ALA A 283 50.00 -43.64 -45.15
C ALA A 283 50.39 -42.15 -45.19
N LEU A 284 51.49 -41.80 -45.88
CA LEU A 284 51.92 -40.41 -46.07
C LEU A 284 50.88 -39.60 -46.85
N ARG A 285 50.35 -40.16 -47.94
CA ARG A 285 49.34 -39.50 -48.77
C ARG A 285 48.04 -39.25 -47.99
N TYR A 286 47.61 -40.21 -47.17
CA TYR A 286 46.44 -40.07 -46.30
C TYR A 286 46.61 -38.99 -45.22
N ILE A 287 47.80 -38.88 -44.61
CA ILE A 287 48.12 -37.80 -43.66
C ILE A 287 48.09 -36.43 -44.36
N GLU A 288 48.56 -36.35 -45.59
CA GLU A 288 48.62 -35.12 -46.38
C GLU A 288 47.22 -34.65 -46.80
N GLU A 289 46.34 -35.58 -47.17
CA GLU A 289 44.91 -35.32 -47.43
C GLU A 289 44.18 -34.85 -46.16
N LEU A 290 44.41 -35.50 -45.01
CA LEU A 290 43.86 -35.05 -43.72
C LEU A 290 44.33 -33.64 -43.35
N LYS A 291 45.60 -33.33 -43.61
CA LYS A 291 46.16 -31.99 -43.37
C LYS A 291 45.54 -30.93 -44.28
N GLN A 292 45.20 -31.27 -45.52
CA GLN A 292 44.52 -30.36 -46.46
C GLN A 292 43.02 -30.21 -46.17
N GLY A 293 42.36 -31.24 -45.61
CA GLY A 293 40.93 -31.22 -45.27
C GLY A 293 40.58 -30.65 -43.89
N MET A 294 41.54 -30.49 -42.98
CA MET A 294 41.35 -29.94 -41.62
C MET A 294 41.73 -28.45 -41.47
N GLY A 295 42.12 -27.77 -42.56
CA GLY A 295 42.43 -26.32 -42.58
C GLY A 295 41.27 -25.49 -43.11
#